data_AF-A0AAV2VU10-F1
#
_entry.id   AF-A0AAV2VU10-F1
#
_cell.length_a   1.000
_cell.length_b   1.000
_cell.length_c   1.000
_cell.angle_alpha   90.00
_cell.angle_beta   90.00
_cell.angle_gamma   90.00
#
_symmetry.space_group_name_H-M   'P 1'
#
loop_
_entity.id
_entity.type
_entity.pdbx_description
1 polymer ?
#
loop_
_entity_poly.entity_id
_entity_poly.type
_entity_poly.pdbx_seq_one_letter_code
_entity_poly.pdbx_strand_id
1 'polypeptide(L)'
;MKGFATFAIVSNTLVLALIVILEYSTGFFGLQYWTDYAFFNLLVLWGLAMVLFKFPPLTNDFSDADSRPADAAGSLVDTEVADEIDEERFEENVVLYQKFFVSGVPALLVCIASQFI
;
A
#
# COMPACT_ATOMS: atom_id res chain seq x y z
N MET A 1 -6.06 -8.57 -14.58
CA MET A 1 -6.22 -9.63 -13.55
C MET A 1 -4.91 -10.34 -13.18
N LYS A 2 -4.09 -10.85 -14.13
CA LYS A 2 -2.83 -11.55 -13.79
C LYS A 2 -1.90 -10.74 -12.87
N GLY A 3 -1.73 -9.44 -13.13
CA GLY A 3 -0.88 -8.57 -12.31
C GLY A 3 -1.31 -8.45 -10.85
N PHE A 4 -2.62 -8.42 -10.57
CA PHE A 4 -3.15 -8.37 -9.20
C PHE A 4 -2.90 -9.67 -8.44
N ALA A 5 -3.11 -10.81 -9.09
CA ALA A 5 -2.86 -12.12 -8.48
C ALA A 5 -1.38 -12.33 -8.16
N THR A 6 -0.50 -12.00 -9.11
CA THR A 6 0.96 -12.07 -8.89
C THR A 6 1.38 -11.12 -7.77
N PHE A 7 0.89 -9.88 -7.76
CA PHE A 7 1.17 -8.92 -6.69
C PHE A 7 0.72 -9.46 -5.34
N ALA A 8 -0.49 -10.02 -5.24
CA ALA A 8 -1.00 -10.56 -4.00
C ALA A 8 -0.14 -11.72 -3.47
N ILE A 9 0.27 -12.64 -4.34
CA ILE A 9 1.13 -13.76 -3.94
C ILE A 9 2.48 -13.24 -3.43
N VAL A 10 3.12 -12.34 -4.19
CA VAL A 10 4.43 -11.78 -3.83
C VAL A 10 4.35 -10.98 -2.54
N SER A 11 3.36 -10.09 -2.39
CA SER A 11 3.23 -9.22 -1.22
C SER A 11 2.96 -10.03 0.05
N ASN A 12 2.06 -11.01 0.00
CA ASN A 12 1.79 -11.89 1.14
C ASN A 12 3.03 -12.71 1.52
N THR A 13 3.76 -13.23 0.53
CA THR A 13 4.96 -14.04 0.78
C THR A 13 6.06 -13.19 1.41
N LEU A 14 6.29 -11.98 0.91
CA LEU A 14 7.30 -11.06 1.43
C LEU A 14 6.98 -10.60 2.86
N VAL A 15 5.75 -10.20 3.11
CA VAL A 15 5.32 -9.74 4.45
C VAL A 15 5.38 -10.89 5.45
N LEU A 16 4.89 -12.07 5.08
CA LEU A 16 4.96 -13.24 5.96
C LEU A 16 6.40 -13.66 6.25
N ALA A 17 7.29 -13.63 5.25
CA ALA A 17 8.72 -13.89 5.46
C ALA A 17 9.35 -12.86 6.42
N LEU A 18 9.01 -11.58 6.28
CA LEU A 18 9.46 -10.52 7.19
C LEU A 18 9.01 -10.78 8.63
N ILE A 19 7.74 -11.13 8.83
CA ILE A 19 7.19 -11.44 10.16
C ILE A 19 7.93 -12.63 10.78
N VAL A 20 8.14 -13.71 10.02
CA VAL A 20 8.85 -14.91 10.49
C VAL A 20 10.31 -14.60 10.85
N ILE A 21 11.01 -13.81 10.03
CA ILE A 21 12.41 -13.41 10.30
C ILE A 21 12.49 -12.54 11.56
N LEU A 22 11.57 -11.58 11.70
CA LEU A 22 11.52 -10.72 12.88
C LEU A 22 11.25 -11.52 14.14
N GLU A 23 10.27 -12.42 14.11
CA GLU A 23 9.94 -13.27 15.25
C GLU A 23 11.08 -14.21 15.61
N TYR A 24 11.72 -14.84 14.61
CA TYR A 24 12.87 -15.72 14.86
C TYR A 24 14.07 -14.97 15.44
N SER A 25 14.33 -13.73 15.00
CA SER A 25 15.52 -12.98 15.45
C SER A 25 15.32 -12.25 16.77
N THR A 26 14.10 -11.78 17.07
CA THR A 26 13.83 -10.94 18.25
C THR A 26 12.89 -11.57 19.27
N GLY A 27 12.04 -12.51 18.87
CA GLY A 27 10.94 -13.03 19.69
C GLY A 27 9.99 -11.94 20.19
N PHE A 28 9.93 -10.79 19.50
CA PHE A 28 9.25 -9.60 20.01
C PHE A 28 7.73 -9.76 20.07
N PHE A 29 7.13 -10.45 19.10
CA PHE A 29 5.68 -10.55 19.01
C PHE A 29 5.14 -11.75 19.80
N GLY A 30 5.97 -12.76 20.08
CA GLY A 30 5.57 -13.94 20.84
C GLY A 30 4.54 -14.79 20.08
N LEU A 31 4.70 -14.91 18.77
CA LEU A 31 3.73 -15.54 17.87
C LEU A 31 3.76 -17.06 18.06
N GLN A 32 2.68 -17.61 18.59
CA GLN A 32 2.61 -19.03 18.95
C GLN A 32 1.75 -19.84 17.96
N TYR A 33 0.75 -19.21 17.36
CA TYR A 33 -0.19 -19.85 16.45
C TYR A 33 -0.03 -19.37 15.02
N TRP A 34 -0.29 -20.25 14.06
CA TRP A 34 -0.27 -19.93 12.63
C TRP A 34 -1.25 -18.81 12.25
N THR A 35 -2.34 -18.68 13.01
CA THR A 35 -3.33 -17.60 12.88
C THR A 35 -2.73 -16.23 13.20
N ASP A 36 -1.76 -16.17 14.10
CA ASP A 36 -1.14 -14.90 14.50
C ASP A 36 -0.34 -14.34 13.32
N TYR A 37 0.39 -15.19 12.60
CA TYR A 37 1.10 -14.81 11.38
C TYR A 37 0.15 -14.32 10.28
N ALA A 38 -1.00 -14.98 10.11
CA ALA A 38 -2.02 -14.53 9.15
C ALA A 38 -2.61 -13.17 9.53
N PHE A 39 -2.86 -12.94 10.82
CA PHE A 39 -3.37 -11.68 11.33
C PHE A 39 -2.36 -10.54 11.18
N PHE A 40 -1.10 -10.75 11.54
CA PHE A 40 -0.05 -9.74 11.34
C PHE A 40 0.21 -9.45 9.87
N ASN A 41 0.15 -10.47 9.01
CA ASN A 41 0.25 -10.29 7.57
C ASN A 41 -0.89 -9.42 7.01
N LEU A 42 -2.13 -9.65 7.47
CA LEU A 42 -3.28 -8.79 7.17
C LEU A 42 -3.05 -7.36 7.65
N LEU A 43 -2.62 -7.18 8.92
CA LEU A 43 -2.38 -5.87 9.51
C LEU A 43 -1.34 -5.06 8.73
N VAL A 44 -0.25 -5.69 8.30
CA VAL A 44 0.79 -5.01 7.53
C VAL A 44 0.29 -4.61 6.13
N LEU A 45 -0.38 -5.53 5.41
CA LEU A 45 -0.88 -5.24 4.07
C LEU A 45 -1.94 -4.13 4.07
N TRP A 46 -2.90 -4.20 4.99
CA TRP A 46 -3.94 -3.17 5.12
C TRP A 46 -3.42 -1.88 5.76
N GLY A 47 -2.45 -1.97 6.66
CA GLY A 47 -1.74 -0.82 7.19
C GLY A 47 -1.01 -0.05 6.09
N LEU A 48 -0.31 -0.75 5.20
CA LEU A 48 0.31 -0.16 4.01
C LEU A 48 -0.72 0.44 3.06
N ALA A 49 -1.83 -0.27 2.80
CA ALA A 49 -2.93 0.27 1.99
C ALA A 49 -3.49 1.58 2.57
N MET A 50 -3.69 1.64 3.90
CA MET A 50 -4.18 2.83 4.59
C MET A 50 -3.18 3.99 4.52
N VAL A 51 -1.89 3.70 4.73
CA VAL A 51 -0.83 4.71 4.60
C VAL A 51 -0.78 5.26 3.19
N LEU A 52 -0.82 4.41 2.16
CA LEU A 52 -0.80 4.82 0.75
C LEU A 52 -2.06 5.58 0.33
N PHE A 53 -3.21 5.24 0.92
CA PHE A 53 -4.45 5.98 0.70
C PHE A 53 -4.39 7.39 1.31
N LYS A 54 -3.81 7.54 2.51
CA LYS A 54 -3.72 8.82 3.21
C LYS A 54 -2.56 9.68 2.74
N PHE A 55 -1.45 9.04 2.38
CA PHE A 55 -0.20 9.64 1.94
C PHE A 55 0.22 8.96 0.64
N PRO A 56 -0.42 9.31 -0.48
CA PRO A 56 -0.01 8.78 -1.78
C PRO A 56 1.47 9.14 -2.02
N PRO A 57 2.29 8.22 -2.53
CA PRO A 57 3.70 8.50 -2.76
C PRO A 57 3.82 9.62 -3.79
N LEU A 58 4.52 10.69 -3.40
CA LEU A 58 4.93 11.75 -4.30
C LEU A 58 5.93 11.14 -5.29
N THR A 59 5.55 11.02 -6.55
CA THR A 59 6.45 10.66 -7.64
C THR A 59 7.35 11.86 -7.93
N ASN A 60 8.45 11.95 -7.16
CA ASN A 60 9.61 12.80 -7.39
C ASN A 60 9.28 14.18 -7.99
N ASP A 61 8.92 15.15 -7.15
CA ASP A 61 9.33 16.52 -7.46
C ASP A 61 9.82 17.22 -6.20
N PHE A 62 11.14 17.34 -6.10
CA PHE A 62 11.83 18.20 -5.14
C PHE A 62 11.70 19.69 -5.58
N SER A 63 10.59 20.09 -6.18
CA SER A 63 10.44 21.41 -6.80
C SER A 63 9.56 22.37 -6.00
N ASP A 64 8.70 21.90 -5.09
CA ASP A 64 7.64 22.78 -4.55
C ASP A 64 7.74 23.05 -3.04
N ALA A 65 8.96 23.38 -2.62
CA ALA A 65 9.21 24.02 -1.34
C ALA A 65 9.36 25.54 -1.51
N ASP A 66 8.40 26.22 -2.16
CA ASP A 66 8.17 27.65 -1.85
C ASP A 66 6.74 28.09 -2.17
N SER A 67 5.89 27.99 -1.15
CA SER A 67 4.51 28.44 -1.22
C SER A 67 4.42 29.97 -1.33
N ARG A 68 3.74 30.44 -2.39
CA ARG A 68 3.15 31.79 -2.67
C ARG A 68 4.04 32.72 -3.52
N PRO A 69 3.61 33.30 -4.66
CA PRO A 69 2.24 33.49 -5.19
C PRO A 69 2.11 33.14 -6.71
N ALA A 70 1.74 31.90 -7.06
CA ALA A 70 1.65 31.48 -8.47
C ALA A 70 0.24 31.56 -9.10
N ASP A 71 -0.79 31.90 -8.31
CA ASP A 71 -2.20 31.83 -8.74
C ASP A 71 -2.57 32.73 -9.94
N ALA A 72 -1.85 33.84 -10.16
CA ALA A 72 -2.16 34.75 -11.27
C ALA A 72 -1.43 34.41 -12.58
N ALA A 73 -0.33 33.67 -12.52
CA ALA A 73 0.46 33.28 -13.69
C ALA A 73 0.09 31.88 -14.20
N GLY A 74 -0.38 30.98 -13.32
CA GLY A 74 -0.83 29.64 -13.70
C GLY A 74 -2.01 29.65 -14.69
N SER A 75 -2.90 30.64 -14.61
CA SER A 75 -4.05 30.78 -15.52
C SER A 75 -3.69 31.22 -16.95
N LEU A 76 -2.44 31.62 -17.21
CA LEU A 76 -1.95 32.02 -18.54
C LEU A 76 -1.14 30.91 -19.23
N VAL A 77 -0.84 29.83 -18.50
CA VAL A 77 -0.13 28.66 -19.00
C VAL A 77 -1.18 27.61 -19.31
N ASP A 78 -1.04 26.98 -20.49
CA ASP A 78 -1.88 25.85 -20.88
C ASP A 78 -1.58 24.67 -19.94
N THR A 79 -2.45 24.46 -18.96
CA THR A 79 -2.32 23.42 -17.95
C THR A 79 -2.93 22.09 -18.39
N GLU A 80 -3.48 21.99 -19.61
CA GLU A 80 -4.17 20.76 -20.06
C GLU A 80 -3.22 19.53 -20.05
N VAL A 81 -1.95 19.74 -20.40
CA VAL A 81 -0.90 18.70 -20.31
C VAL A 81 -0.50 18.42 -18.86
N ALA A 82 -0.53 19.43 -17.98
CA ALA A 82 -0.19 19.24 -16.56
C ALA A 82 -1.31 18.51 -15.81
N ASP A 83 -2.57 18.82 -16.12
CA ASP A 83 -3.75 18.17 -15.57
C ASP A 83 -3.85 16.70 -16.02
N GLU A 84 -3.54 16.40 -17.30
CA GLU A 84 -3.51 15.01 -17.81
C GLU A 84 -2.41 14.18 -17.11
N ILE A 85 -1.24 14.78 -16.87
CA ILE A 85 -0.15 14.13 -16.13
C ILE A 85 -0.52 13.91 -14.66
N ASP A 86 -1.20 14.86 -14.02
CA ASP A 86 -1.64 14.72 -12.62
C ASP A 86 -2.80 13.71 -12.46
N GLU A 87 -3.68 13.60 -13.47
CA GLU A 87 -4.74 12.58 -13.49
C GLU A 87 -4.16 11.17 -13.65
N GLU A 88 -3.22 10.95 -14.57
CA GLU A 88 -2.49 9.67 -14.69
C GLU A 88 -1.73 9.31 -13.39
N ARG A 89 -1.10 10.30 -12.73
CA ARG A 89 -0.42 10.10 -11.43
C ARG A 89 -1.38 9.72 -10.32
N PHE A 90 -2.56 10.32 -10.29
CA PHE A 90 -3.59 9.98 -9.32
C PHE A 90 -4.10 8.55 -9.56
N GLU A 91 -4.33 8.17 -10.82
CA GLU A 91 -4.72 6.81 -11.19
C GLU A 91 -3.68 5.76 -10.77
N GLU A 92 -2.38 5.99 -11.01
CA GLU A 92 -1.33 5.06 -10.61
C GLU A 92 -1.25 4.87 -9.08
N ASN A 93 -1.39 5.96 -8.32
CA ASN A 93 -1.41 5.93 -6.87
C ASN A 93 -2.66 5.22 -6.32
N VAL A 94 -3.81 5.43 -6.97
CA VAL A 94 -5.06 4.75 -6.66
C VAL A 94 -4.94 3.24 -6.89
N VAL A 95 -4.31 2.84 -7.99
CA VAL A 95 -4.09 1.44 -8.33
C VAL A 95 -3.17 0.74 -7.31
N LEU A 96 -2.18 1.44 -6.75
CA LEU A 96 -1.23 0.87 -5.79
C LEU A 96 -1.90 0.53 -4.43
N TYR A 97 -2.65 1.47 -3.81
CA TYR A 97 -3.31 1.16 -2.53
C TYR A 97 -4.36 0.05 -2.71
N GLN A 98 -5.09 0.06 -3.84
CA GLN A 98 -6.07 -0.99 -4.16
C GLN A 98 -5.41 -2.36 -4.25
N LYS A 99 -4.22 -2.47 -4.85
CA LYS A 99 -3.45 -3.72 -4.92
C LYS A 99 -3.11 -4.25 -3.52
N PHE A 100 -2.67 -3.39 -2.60
CA PHE A 100 -2.40 -3.78 -1.20
C PHE A 100 -3.66 -4.15 -0.42
N PHE A 101 -4.77 -3.45 -0.67
CA PHE A 101 -6.04 -3.77 -0.02
C PHE A 101 -6.57 -5.14 -0.44
N VAL A 102 -6.60 -5.40 -1.77
CA VAL A 102 -7.05 -6.68 -2.34
C VAL A 102 -6.11 -7.82 -1.93
N SER A 103 -4.80 -7.58 -1.85
CA SER A 103 -3.86 -8.62 -1.41
C SER A 103 -4.00 -9.01 0.06
N GLY A 104 -4.63 -8.19 0.91
CA GLY A 104 -4.94 -8.58 2.29
C GLY A 104 -6.13 -9.54 2.41
N VAL A 105 -7.01 -9.63 1.41
CA VAL A 105 -8.23 -10.46 1.47
C VAL A 105 -7.94 -11.94 1.75
N PRO A 106 -6.96 -12.61 1.12
CA PRO A 106 -6.59 -13.98 1.47
C PRO A 106 -6.24 -14.16 2.95
N ALA A 107 -5.48 -13.23 3.54
CA ALA A 107 -5.10 -13.29 4.95
C ALA A 107 -6.33 -13.13 5.87
N LEU A 108 -7.25 -12.23 5.51
CA LEU A 108 -8.54 -12.09 6.18
C LEU A 108 -9.35 -13.38 6.15
N LEU A 109 -9.44 -14.03 4.98
CA LEU A 109 -10.17 -15.29 4.83
C LEU A 109 -9.57 -16.39 5.70
N VAL A 110 -8.25 -16.48 5.82
CA VAL A 110 -7.57 -17.41 6.74
C VAL A 110 -7.94 -17.12 8.19
N CYS A 111 -7.91 -15.85 8.60
CA CYS A 111 -8.27 -15.46 9.98
C CYS A 111 -9.74 -15.77 10.32
N ILE A 112 -10.65 -15.61 9.34
CA ILE A 112 -12.07 -15.95 9.52
C ILE A 112 -12.23 -17.48 9.57
N ALA A 113 -11.60 -18.19 8.63
CA ALA A 113 -11.68 -19.65 8.56
C ALA A 113 -11.16 -20.32 9.85
N SER A 114 -10.12 -19.75 10.47
CA SER A 114 -9.59 -20.25 11.74
C SER A 114 -10.50 -20.06 12.94
N GLN A 115 -11.60 -19.28 12.84
CA GLN A 115 -12.59 -19.21 13.92
C GLN A 115 -13.54 -20.42 13.92
N PHE A 116 -13.60 -21.16 12.81
CA PHE A 116 -14.47 -22.33 12.64
C PHE A 116 -13.73 -23.66 12.83
N ILE A 117 -12.44 -23.61 13.16
CA ILE A 117 -11.54 -24.74 13.41
C ILE A 117 -11.12 -24.70 14.88
#